data_AF-A0A9W5VTJ4-F1
#
_entry.id   AF-A0A9W5VTJ4-F1
#
_cell.length_a   1.000
_cell.length_b   1.000
_cell.length_c   1.000
_cell.angle_alpha   90.00
_cell.angle_beta   90.00
_cell.angle_gamma   90.00
#
_symmetry.space_group_name_H-M   'P 1'
#
loop_
_entity.id
_entity.type
_entity.pdbx_description
1 polymer ?
#
loop_
_entity_poly.entity_id
_entity_poly.type
_entity_poly.pdbx_seq_one_letter_code
_entity_poly.pdbx_strand_id
1 'polypeptide(L)'
;MKEQYKIIVLSDELSGDRIRNTLDKNKCKTIVHVVDVSDVVRIESSFQYIVIWRGDAEKLTNELINRGVQSSKIINLIKYMYEWKDKLISIYQINPDLMSLYISMKKAKSDPTYELFATGLSYPHCGISTELLSKKSIKLTLPSQDLYYDYLIASQLLSNNHSFQYCLIGIAYFSFYFDMSLSSESYRIHKVYYPLFQDGHHTVVHSPLPTDGFSHLNTPKPLLSIFNLHFEYILLDELKDESLILPWINAEWNTTSLHIPLEEHGKIRAASHTKLVYPHTLVENKMIFKKYLELLLKNDIKPLIVVFPVTSHYFNCSSKKLKEDFYKVINEFQTQYSFQIIDLFDSPLFCEADFYDSDHMNKKGANKMSALLNMFIQERKV
;
A
#
# COMPACT_ATOMS: atom_id res chain seq x y z
N MET A 1 16.69 32.23 -7.62
CA MET A 1 15.22 32.17 -7.43
C MET A 1 14.68 31.11 -8.36
N LYS A 2 13.99 30.08 -7.87
CA LYS A 2 13.32 29.11 -8.78
C LYS A 2 12.18 29.87 -9.47
N GLU A 3 12.14 29.81 -10.80
CA GLU A 3 11.03 30.39 -11.58
C GLU A 3 9.72 29.78 -11.09
N GLN A 4 8.77 30.65 -10.79
CA GLN A 4 7.56 30.33 -10.07
C GLN A 4 6.38 30.58 -11.04
N TYR A 5 5.71 29.51 -11.46
CA TYR A 5 4.78 29.56 -12.61
C TYR A 5 3.34 29.94 -12.19
N LYS A 6 2.65 30.68 -13.07
CA LYS A 6 1.19 30.81 -13.05
C LYS A 6 0.59 29.70 -13.90
N ILE A 7 -0.30 28.91 -13.31
CA ILE A 7 -1.02 27.84 -14.00
C ILE A 7 -2.53 28.09 -13.91
N ILE A 8 -3.23 27.65 -14.94
CA ILE A 8 -4.69 27.69 -14.99
C ILE A 8 -5.17 26.24 -14.93
N VAL A 9 -6.09 25.95 -14.01
CA VAL A 9 -6.74 24.64 -13.90
C VAL A 9 -8.17 24.80 -14.40
N LEU A 10 -8.48 24.14 -15.52
CA LEU A 10 -9.80 24.09 -16.11
C LEU A 10 -10.44 22.75 -15.74
N SER A 11 -11.32 22.78 -14.74
CA SER A 11 -11.99 21.60 -14.19
C SER A 11 -13.38 21.97 -13.66
N ASP A 12 -14.25 20.98 -13.44
CA ASP A 12 -15.39 21.19 -12.52
C ASP A 12 -14.88 21.45 -11.08
N GLU A 13 -15.78 21.89 -10.19
CA GLU A 13 -15.40 22.26 -8.81
C GLU A 13 -14.79 21.09 -8.04
N LEU A 14 -15.43 19.92 -8.07
CA LEU A 14 -15.00 18.73 -7.35
C LEU A 14 -13.62 18.26 -7.82
N SER A 15 -13.46 18.11 -9.13
CA SER A 15 -12.18 17.80 -9.77
C SER A 15 -11.11 18.84 -9.45
N GLY A 16 -11.50 20.12 -9.37
CA GLY A 16 -10.60 21.23 -9.11
C GLY A 16 -9.95 21.15 -7.74
N ASP A 17 -10.71 20.81 -6.69
CA ASP A 17 -10.17 20.62 -5.35
C ASP A 17 -9.13 19.49 -5.30
N ARG A 18 -9.38 18.42 -6.03
CA ARG A 18 -8.53 17.23 -5.99
C ARG A 18 -7.21 17.43 -6.73
N ILE A 19 -7.25 18.10 -7.90
CA ILE A 19 -6.04 18.54 -8.60
C ILE A 19 -5.25 19.50 -7.71
N ARG A 20 -5.90 20.44 -7.02
CA ARG A 20 -5.21 21.38 -6.14
C ARG A 20 -4.38 20.70 -5.05
N ASN A 21 -4.81 19.54 -4.57
CA ASN A 21 -4.07 18.76 -3.56
C ASN A 21 -2.83 18.06 -4.13
N THR A 22 -2.76 17.83 -5.45
CA THR A 22 -1.62 17.19 -6.11
C THR A 22 -0.61 18.17 -6.69
N LEU A 23 -0.94 19.46 -6.74
CA LEU A 23 -0.04 20.52 -7.18
C LEU A 23 1.09 20.77 -6.17
N ASP A 24 2.30 20.98 -6.69
CA ASP A 24 3.44 21.36 -5.87
C ASP A 24 3.45 22.88 -5.66
N LYS A 25 3.01 23.30 -4.47
CA LYS A 25 2.92 24.72 -4.08
C LYS A 25 4.28 25.42 -4.05
N ASN A 26 5.40 24.69 -4.04
CA ASN A 26 6.73 25.29 -4.15
C ASN A 26 7.12 25.56 -5.61
N LYS A 27 6.45 24.92 -6.58
CA LYS A 27 6.69 25.08 -8.02
C LYS A 27 5.68 26.02 -8.68
N CYS A 28 4.44 26.06 -8.20
CA CYS A 28 3.37 26.93 -8.71
C CYS A 28 3.11 28.11 -7.77
N LYS A 29 3.12 29.35 -8.30
CA LYS A 29 2.91 30.58 -7.53
C LYS A 29 1.45 31.03 -7.49
N THR A 30 0.74 30.82 -8.58
CA THR A 30 -0.64 31.26 -8.74
C THR A 30 -1.40 30.19 -9.51
N ILE A 31 -2.43 29.66 -8.86
CA ILE A 31 -3.32 28.66 -9.42
C ILE A 31 -4.65 29.35 -9.63
N VAL A 32 -5.07 29.49 -10.89
CA VAL A 32 -6.38 30.04 -11.21
C VAL A 32 -7.27 28.88 -11.61
N HIS A 33 -8.27 28.57 -10.80
CA HIS A 33 -9.29 27.60 -11.15
C HIS A 33 -10.40 28.30 -11.94
N VAL A 34 -10.77 27.71 -13.06
CA VAL A 34 -11.81 28.20 -13.96
C VAL A 34 -12.71 27.05 -14.37
N VAL A 35 -13.97 27.36 -14.57
CA VAL A 35 -14.98 26.41 -15.06
C VAL A 35 -15.31 26.67 -16.53
N ASP A 36 -15.18 27.90 -17.00
CA ASP A 36 -15.46 28.29 -18.39
C ASP A 36 -14.19 28.73 -19.11
N VAL A 37 -14.06 28.29 -20.37
CA VAL A 37 -12.93 28.64 -21.25
C VAL A 37 -12.91 30.12 -21.61
N SER A 38 -14.06 30.79 -21.62
CA SER A 38 -14.16 32.23 -21.87
C SER A 38 -13.48 33.06 -20.78
N ASP A 39 -13.44 32.56 -19.54
CA ASP A 39 -12.72 33.20 -18.44
C ASP A 39 -11.20 33.07 -18.59
N VAL A 40 -10.71 32.03 -19.27
CA VAL A 40 -9.28 31.86 -19.59
C VAL A 40 -8.77 33.00 -20.46
N VAL A 41 -9.57 33.45 -21.43
CA VAL A 41 -9.21 34.54 -22.35
C VAL A 41 -9.15 35.90 -21.63
N ARG A 42 -9.88 36.05 -20.52
CA ARG A 42 -9.89 37.26 -19.69
C ARG A 42 -8.73 37.31 -18.69
N ILE A 43 -8.18 36.16 -18.34
CA ILE A 43 -7.01 36.03 -17.45
C ILE A 43 -5.77 36.41 -18.27
N GLU A 44 -4.95 37.34 -17.75
CA GLU A 44 -3.72 37.85 -18.38
C GLU A 44 -2.90 36.79 -19.15
N SER A 45 -2.28 37.21 -20.26
CA SER A 45 -1.48 36.40 -21.18
C SER A 45 -0.23 35.70 -20.58
N SER A 46 0.12 35.97 -19.33
CA SER A 46 1.30 35.41 -18.66
C SER A 46 0.98 34.15 -17.85
N PHE A 47 0.62 33.04 -18.52
CA PHE A 47 0.58 31.70 -17.91
C PHE A 47 1.59 30.76 -18.56
N GLN A 48 2.02 29.77 -17.79
CA GLN A 48 2.93 28.72 -18.25
C GLN A 48 2.14 27.56 -18.87
N TYR A 49 1.16 27.03 -18.13
CA TYR A 49 0.34 25.89 -18.55
C TYR A 49 -1.15 26.09 -18.22
N ILE A 50 -2.01 25.56 -19.09
CA ILE A 50 -3.42 25.30 -18.81
C ILE A 50 -3.57 23.79 -18.64
N VAL A 51 -3.97 23.36 -17.45
CA VAL A 51 -4.23 21.96 -17.10
C VAL A 51 -5.73 21.72 -17.20
N ILE A 52 -6.15 20.76 -18.02
CA ILE A 52 -7.56 20.42 -18.25
C ILE A 52 -7.87 19.05 -17.66
N TRP A 53 -8.86 18.97 -16.78
CA TRP A 53 -9.32 17.72 -16.17
C TRP A 53 -10.85 17.71 -16.09
N ARG A 54 -11.48 17.35 -17.21
CA ARG A 54 -12.93 17.26 -17.41
C ARG A 54 -13.27 16.29 -18.54
N GLY A 55 -14.48 15.76 -18.54
CA GLY A 55 -14.96 14.84 -19.59
C GLY A 55 -14.93 15.42 -21.02
N ASP A 56 -14.95 16.75 -21.18
CA ASP A 56 -14.90 17.46 -22.46
C ASP A 56 -13.48 17.97 -22.82
N ALA A 57 -12.42 17.41 -22.21
CA ALA A 57 -11.05 17.93 -22.33
C ALA A 57 -10.51 18.05 -23.76
N GLU A 58 -10.85 17.13 -24.67
CA GLU A 58 -10.43 17.23 -26.08
C GLU A 58 -11.09 18.40 -26.81
N LYS A 59 -12.39 18.59 -26.59
CA LYS A 59 -13.14 19.73 -27.15
C LYS A 59 -12.56 21.05 -26.65
N LEU A 60 -12.30 21.14 -25.35
CA LEU A 60 -11.71 22.33 -24.73
C LEU A 60 -10.27 22.60 -25.22
N THR A 61 -9.48 21.54 -25.43
CA THR A 61 -8.14 21.67 -26.01
C THR A 61 -8.20 22.30 -27.40
N ASN A 62 -9.09 21.81 -28.28
CA ASN A 62 -9.27 22.37 -29.62
C ASN A 62 -9.78 23.82 -29.59
N GLU A 63 -10.71 24.13 -28.69
CA GLU A 63 -11.22 25.49 -28.53
C GLU A 63 -10.14 26.49 -28.10
N LEU A 64 -9.29 26.11 -27.14
CA LEU A 64 -8.16 26.93 -26.69
C LEU A 64 -7.16 27.18 -27.83
N ILE A 65 -6.84 26.15 -28.62
CA ILE A 65 -5.96 26.27 -29.80
C ILE A 65 -6.57 27.23 -30.82
N ASN A 66 -7.86 27.09 -31.13
CA ASN A 66 -8.57 27.98 -32.06
C ASN A 66 -8.61 29.43 -31.57
N ARG A 67 -8.56 29.65 -30.24
CA ARG A 67 -8.46 30.97 -29.60
C ARG A 67 -7.01 31.49 -29.50
N GLY A 68 -6.03 30.78 -30.07
CA GLY A 68 -4.64 31.22 -30.17
C GLY A 68 -3.71 30.73 -29.05
N VAL A 69 -4.17 29.82 -28.18
CA VAL A 69 -3.30 29.21 -27.17
C VAL A 69 -2.36 28.20 -27.82
N GLN A 70 -1.07 28.30 -27.55
CA GLN A 70 -0.08 27.33 -28.03
C GLN A 70 -0.36 25.95 -27.43
N SER A 71 -0.44 24.91 -28.27
CA SER A 71 -0.71 23.54 -27.86
C SER A 71 0.29 23.00 -26.82
N SER A 72 1.56 23.44 -26.90
CA SER A 72 2.61 23.10 -25.92
C SER A 72 2.36 23.61 -24.50
N LYS A 73 1.45 24.59 -24.35
CA LYS A 73 1.02 25.11 -23.05
C LYS A 73 -0.24 24.43 -22.53
N ILE A 74 -0.88 23.55 -23.30
CA ILE A 74 -2.11 22.87 -22.91
C ILE A 74 -1.77 21.45 -22.45
N ILE A 75 -2.17 21.11 -21.24
CA ILE A 75 -2.03 19.79 -20.65
C ILE A 75 -3.42 19.19 -20.53
N ASN A 76 -3.77 18.31 -21.47
CA ASN A 76 -4.94 17.46 -21.34
C ASN A 76 -4.62 16.34 -20.34
N LEU A 77 -4.91 16.61 -19.07
CA LEU A 77 -4.54 15.72 -17.97
C LEU A 77 -5.38 14.44 -17.99
N ILE A 78 -6.64 14.52 -18.43
CA ILE A 78 -7.51 13.34 -18.64
C ILE A 78 -6.84 12.35 -19.59
N LYS A 79 -6.46 12.82 -20.78
CA LYS A 79 -5.81 11.97 -21.79
C LYS A 79 -4.51 11.37 -21.26
N TYR A 80 -3.67 12.19 -20.62
CA TYR A 80 -2.43 11.72 -20.01
C TYR A 80 -2.67 10.62 -18.98
N MET A 81 -3.64 10.79 -18.07
CA MET A 81 -3.91 9.82 -17.02
C MET A 81 -4.48 8.52 -17.59
N TYR A 82 -5.29 8.55 -18.66
CA TYR A 82 -5.70 7.33 -19.37
C TYR A 82 -4.50 6.59 -19.98
N GLU A 83 -3.63 7.29 -20.70
CA GLU A 83 -2.43 6.67 -21.29
C GLU A 83 -1.45 6.12 -20.24
N TRP A 84 -1.29 6.84 -19.13
CA TRP A 84 -0.44 6.41 -18.01
C TRP A 84 -1.05 5.20 -17.30
N LYS A 85 -2.36 5.19 -17.10
CA LYS A 85 -3.10 4.08 -16.51
C LYS A 85 -2.99 2.80 -17.36
N ASP A 86 -3.13 2.91 -18.69
CA ASP A 86 -3.02 1.72 -19.56
C ASP A 86 -1.64 1.07 -19.48
N LYS A 87 -0.58 1.88 -19.33
CA LYS A 87 0.78 1.38 -19.03
C LYS A 87 0.87 0.74 -17.65
N LEU A 88 0.22 1.31 -16.64
CA LEU A 88 0.18 0.71 -15.30
C LEU A 88 -0.49 -0.67 -15.33
N ILE A 89 -1.62 -0.79 -16.04
CA ILE A 89 -2.38 -2.05 -16.19
C ILE A 89 -1.52 -3.10 -16.91
N SER A 90 -0.80 -2.74 -17.98
CA SER A 90 0.02 -3.69 -18.71
C SER A 90 1.17 -4.26 -17.87
N ILE A 91 1.82 -3.43 -17.03
CA ILE A 91 2.88 -3.90 -16.14
C ILE A 91 2.28 -4.72 -14.98
N TYR A 92 1.10 -4.32 -14.48
CA TYR A 92 0.38 -5.08 -13.46
C TYR A 92 0.12 -6.53 -13.89
N GLN A 93 -0.34 -6.73 -15.13
CA GLN A 93 -0.65 -8.05 -15.67
C GLN A 93 0.55 -9.01 -15.70
N ILE A 94 1.78 -8.49 -15.67
CA ILE A 94 3.01 -9.30 -15.58
C ILE A 94 3.16 -9.90 -14.19
N ASN A 95 2.97 -9.08 -13.15
CA ASN A 95 3.07 -9.53 -11.77
C ASN A 95 2.19 -8.68 -10.81
N PRO A 96 1.00 -9.20 -10.47
CA PRO A 96 0.08 -8.62 -9.50
C PRO A 96 0.70 -8.19 -8.16
N ASP A 97 1.46 -9.09 -7.53
CA ASP A 97 1.98 -8.88 -6.18
C ASP A 97 3.06 -7.80 -6.16
N LEU A 98 3.98 -7.85 -7.14
CA LEU A 98 4.99 -6.81 -7.35
C LEU A 98 4.34 -5.46 -7.54
N MET A 99 3.34 -5.38 -8.42
CA MET A 99 2.73 -4.11 -8.75
C MET A 99 1.88 -3.56 -7.60
N SER A 100 1.18 -4.42 -6.86
CA SER A 100 0.42 -4.03 -5.67
C SER A 100 1.32 -3.38 -4.62
N LEU A 101 2.47 -4.00 -4.31
CA LEU A 101 3.43 -3.44 -3.37
C LEU A 101 4.10 -2.17 -3.92
N TYR A 102 4.50 -2.16 -5.20
CA TYR A 102 5.09 -1.00 -5.87
C TYR A 102 4.17 0.23 -5.83
N ILE A 103 2.91 0.08 -6.26
CA ILE A 103 1.89 1.14 -6.24
C ILE A 103 1.70 1.66 -4.82
N SER A 104 1.57 0.76 -3.84
CA SER A 104 1.33 1.13 -2.45
C SER A 104 2.51 1.93 -1.88
N MET A 105 3.74 1.52 -2.17
CA MET A 105 4.94 2.29 -1.81
C MET A 105 4.98 3.66 -2.50
N LYS A 106 4.55 3.76 -3.76
CA LYS A 106 4.50 5.03 -4.50
C LYS A 106 3.43 5.97 -3.96
N LYS A 107 2.22 5.48 -3.67
CA LYS A 107 1.15 6.23 -2.99
C LYS A 107 1.62 6.76 -1.63
N ALA A 108 2.25 5.90 -0.83
CA ALA A 108 2.72 6.29 0.50
C ALA A 108 3.85 7.35 0.44
N LYS A 109 4.71 7.31 -0.58
CA LYS A 109 5.77 8.31 -0.80
C LYS A 109 5.26 9.62 -1.39
N SER A 110 4.15 9.59 -2.13
CA SER A 110 3.58 10.76 -2.80
C SER A 110 2.66 11.57 -1.90
N ASP A 111 2.04 10.92 -0.93
CA ASP A 111 1.00 11.50 -0.10
C ASP A 111 1.41 11.47 1.39
N PRO A 112 1.92 12.59 1.94
CA PRO A 112 2.36 12.67 3.34
C PRO A 112 1.19 12.66 4.35
N THR A 113 -0.06 12.51 3.88
CA THR A 113 -1.24 12.45 4.76
C THR A 113 -1.55 11.04 5.25
N TYR A 114 -0.86 10.00 4.77
CA TYR A 114 -0.98 8.69 5.38
C TYR A 114 -0.43 8.72 6.81
N GLU A 115 -1.21 8.24 7.77
CA GLU A 115 -0.85 8.25 9.18
C GLU A 115 -0.48 6.84 9.68
N LEU A 116 -0.89 5.80 8.96
CA LEU A 116 -0.65 4.40 9.30
C LEU A 116 -0.20 3.62 8.07
N PHE A 117 0.80 2.77 8.24
CA PHE A 117 1.09 1.72 7.28
C PHE A 117 1.05 0.33 7.94
N ALA A 118 0.62 -0.67 7.19
CA ALA A 118 0.58 -2.06 7.65
C ALA A 118 1.58 -2.91 6.85
N THR A 119 2.37 -3.73 7.54
CA THR A 119 3.21 -4.79 6.95
C THR A 119 2.79 -6.15 7.50
N GLY A 120 3.25 -7.21 6.87
CA GLY A 120 3.03 -8.58 7.30
C GLY A 120 2.48 -9.48 6.19
N LEU A 121 2.24 -10.73 6.56
CA LEU A 121 1.89 -11.81 5.65
C LEU A 121 0.41 -11.78 5.20
N SER A 122 -0.12 -12.95 4.79
CA SER A 122 -1.49 -13.09 4.27
C SER A 122 -2.58 -12.65 5.25
N TYR A 123 -2.31 -12.66 6.56
CA TYR A 123 -3.30 -12.31 7.58
C TYR A 123 -3.70 -10.82 7.52
N PRO A 124 -2.80 -9.83 7.64
CA PRO A 124 -3.17 -8.43 7.40
C PRO A 124 -3.53 -8.16 5.93
N HIS A 125 -3.00 -8.94 4.98
CA HIS A 125 -3.39 -8.85 3.56
C HIS A 125 -4.89 -9.09 3.37
N CYS A 126 -5.45 -10.16 3.94
CA CYS A 126 -6.88 -10.46 3.88
C CYS A 126 -7.68 -9.79 5.01
N GLY A 127 -7.04 -9.37 6.10
CA GLY A 127 -7.70 -8.96 7.34
C GLY A 127 -7.87 -7.46 7.55
N ILE A 128 -7.33 -6.61 6.67
CA ILE A 128 -7.42 -5.14 6.79
C ILE A 128 -8.13 -4.52 5.61
N SER A 129 -9.19 -3.77 5.92
CA SER A 129 -9.81 -2.77 5.05
C SER A 129 -9.35 -1.36 5.45
N THR A 130 -8.44 -0.78 4.68
CA THR A 130 -7.84 0.54 4.97
C THR A 130 -8.87 1.67 4.99
N GLU A 131 -9.90 1.59 4.15
CA GLU A 131 -11.00 2.56 4.09
C GLU A 131 -11.85 2.65 5.37
N LEU A 132 -11.76 1.64 6.24
CA LEU A 132 -12.50 1.59 7.51
C LEU A 132 -11.62 1.93 8.72
N LEU A 133 -10.33 2.19 8.51
CA LEU A 133 -9.46 2.62 9.59
C LEU A 133 -9.69 4.11 9.88
N SER A 134 -9.68 4.50 11.16
CA SER A 134 -9.88 5.89 11.61
C SER A 134 -8.74 6.82 11.19
N LYS A 135 -7.63 6.25 10.76
CA LYS A 135 -6.44 6.92 10.24
C LYS A 135 -6.28 6.60 8.77
N LYS A 136 -5.88 7.58 7.97
CA LYS A 136 -5.58 7.34 6.56
C LYS A 136 -4.43 6.33 6.47
N SER A 137 -4.72 5.18 5.89
CA SER A 137 -3.88 3.99 6.03
C SER A 137 -3.49 3.41 4.68
N ILE A 138 -2.28 2.84 4.60
CA ILE A 138 -1.82 2.09 3.44
C ILE A 138 -1.36 0.69 3.84
N LYS A 139 -1.70 -0.30 3.02
CA LYS A 139 -1.38 -1.70 3.24
C LYS A 139 -0.22 -2.12 2.33
N LEU A 140 0.87 -2.61 2.94
CA LEU A 140 2.10 -3.07 2.29
C LEU A 140 2.38 -4.52 2.68
N THR A 141 1.40 -5.38 2.40
CA THR A 141 1.34 -6.77 2.85
C THR A 141 1.17 -7.69 1.66
N LEU A 142 1.81 -8.85 1.69
CA LEU A 142 1.66 -9.90 0.68
C LEU A 142 1.56 -11.28 1.34
N PRO A 143 0.99 -12.28 0.67
CA PRO A 143 1.09 -13.66 1.13
C PRO A 143 2.56 -14.05 1.40
N SER A 144 2.77 -14.71 2.54
CA SER A 144 4.08 -15.22 2.97
C SER A 144 5.20 -14.19 3.09
N GLN A 145 4.88 -12.89 3.19
CA GLN A 145 5.84 -11.85 3.55
C GLN A 145 6.40 -12.12 4.96
N ASP A 146 7.73 -12.24 5.08
CA ASP A 146 8.38 -12.48 6.36
C ASP A 146 8.86 -11.16 7.03
N LEU A 147 9.39 -11.28 8.25
CA LEU A 147 9.86 -10.15 9.04
C LEU A 147 10.99 -9.36 8.36
N TYR A 148 11.80 -10.04 7.53
CA TYR A 148 12.88 -9.39 6.80
C TYR A 148 12.32 -8.39 5.77
N TYR A 149 11.36 -8.82 4.96
CA TYR A 149 10.76 -7.94 3.96
C TYR A 149 9.81 -6.91 4.57
N ASP A 150 9.15 -7.20 5.70
CA ASP A 150 8.46 -6.18 6.51
C ASP A 150 9.41 -5.02 6.87
N TYR A 151 10.60 -5.36 7.40
CA TYR A 151 11.61 -4.38 7.76
C TYR A 151 12.15 -3.61 6.54
N LEU A 152 12.43 -4.28 5.41
CA LEU A 152 12.91 -3.61 4.20
C LEU A 152 11.88 -2.63 3.64
N ILE A 153 10.60 -3.02 3.61
CA ILE A 153 9.49 -2.15 3.20
C ILE A 153 9.47 -0.89 4.08
N ALA A 154 9.48 -1.06 5.40
CA ALA A 154 9.46 0.06 6.33
C ALA A 154 10.70 0.96 6.17
N SER A 155 11.89 0.38 6.05
CA SER A 155 13.16 1.10 5.85
C SER A 155 13.12 1.96 4.58
N GLN A 156 12.64 1.39 3.46
CA GLN A 156 12.51 2.11 2.20
C GLN A 156 11.42 3.19 2.23
N LEU A 157 10.36 2.97 2.99
CA LEU A 157 9.29 3.95 3.15
C LEU A 157 9.77 5.16 3.97
N LEU A 158 10.40 4.89 5.12
CA LEU A 158 10.87 5.87 6.10
C LEU A 158 12.19 6.55 5.72
N SER A 159 12.79 6.20 4.58
CA SER A 159 13.88 6.98 3.97
C SER A 159 13.45 8.37 3.48
N ASN A 160 12.15 8.65 3.42
CA ASN A 160 11.58 9.93 3.02
C ASN A 160 11.10 10.72 4.24
N ASN A 161 10.91 12.03 4.09
CA ASN A 161 10.38 12.91 5.15
C ASN A 161 8.85 12.74 5.33
N HIS A 162 8.41 11.53 5.69
CA HIS A 162 7.02 11.20 5.98
C HIS A 162 6.89 10.84 7.46
N SER A 163 6.02 11.53 8.19
CA SER A 163 5.75 11.28 9.61
C SER A 163 4.52 10.40 9.81
N PHE A 164 4.67 9.08 9.64
CA PHE A 164 3.65 8.11 10.07
C PHE A 164 3.49 8.14 11.59
N GLN A 165 2.31 7.81 12.09
CA GLN A 165 2.01 7.71 13.52
C GLN A 165 2.01 6.26 14.00
N TYR A 166 1.58 5.33 13.14
CA TYR A 166 1.41 3.92 13.47
C TYR A 166 2.02 3.01 12.41
N CYS A 167 2.58 1.90 12.87
CA CYS A 167 2.92 0.76 12.03
C CYS A 167 2.20 -0.48 12.58
N LEU A 168 1.31 -1.06 11.77
CA LEU A 168 0.67 -2.33 12.10
C LEU A 168 1.50 -3.48 11.51
N ILE A 169 2.04 -4.34 12.36
CA ILE A 169 2.82 -5.52 11.96
C ILE A 169 1.97 -6.76 12.19
N GLY A 170 1.38 -7.29 11.11
CA GLY A 170 0.59 -8.51 11.16
C GLY A 170 1.49 -9.74 11.21
N ILE A 171 1.44 -10.48 12.32
CA ILE A 171 2.35 -11.58 12.61
C ILE A 171 1.57 -12.82 13.04
N ALA A 172 2.16 -14.00 12.82
CA ALA A 172 1.63 -15.28 13.31
C ALA A 172 2.59 -15.91 14.34
N TYR A 173 2.11 -16.88 15.13
CA TYR A 173 2.95 -17.53 16.15
C TYR A 173 4.21 -18.22 15.57
N PHE A 174 4.20 -18.60 14.30
CA PHE A 174 5.36 -19.19 13.63
C PHE A 174 6.34 -18.16 13.04
N SER A 175 5.96 -16.88 12.94
CA SER A 175 6.70 -15.90 12.12
C SER A 175 8.14 -15.65 12.55
N PHE A 176 8.46 -15.76 13.85
CA PHE A 176 9.87 -15.65 14.29
C PHE A 176 10.74 -16.79 13.78
N TYR A 177 10.17 -17.94 13.47
CA TYR A 177 10.88 -19.07 12.88
C TYR A 177 10.78 -19.15 11.37
N PHE A 178 9.99 -18.27 10.75
CA PHE A 178 9.70 -18.31 9.34
C PHE A 178 10.71 -17.51 8.53
N ASP A 179 11.21 -18.15 7.48
CA ASP A 179 12.07 -17.58 6.46
C ASP A 179 11.46 -17.94 5.12
N MET A 180 11.05 -16.92 4.34
CA MET A 180 10.38 -17.16 3.07
C MET A 180 11.32 -17.84 2.07
N SER A 181 12.65 -17.62 2.16
CA SER A 181 13.64 -18.26 1.28
C SER A 181 13.69 -19.78 1.42
N LEU A 182 13.33 -20.30 2.61
CA LEU A 182 13.28 -21.73 2.91
C LEU A 182 11.90 -22.36 2.65
N SER A 183 10.94 -21.55 2.22
CA SER A 183 9.55 -21.96 1.98
C SER A 183 9.26 -22.22 0.50
N SER A 184 8.10 -22.81 0.21
CA SER A 184 7.59 -22.94 -1.16
C SER A 184 7.30 -21.59 -1.84
N GLU A 185 7.29 -20.49 -1.09
CA GLU A 185 6.98 -19.14 -1.58
C GLU A 185 8.24 -18.33 -1.91
N SER A 186 9.43 -18.93 -1.87
CA SER A 186 10.71 -18.29 -2.19
C SER A 186 10.76 -17.67 -3.60
N TYR A 187 9.91 -18.13 -4.54
CA TYR A 187 9.79 -17.51 -5.87
C TYR A 187 9.39 -16.02 -5.79
N ARG A 188 8.72 -15.59 -4.71
CA ARG A 188 8.36 -14.18 -4.48
C ARG A 188 9.60 -13.31 -4.31
N ILE A 189 10.72 -13.86 -3.84
CA ILE A 189 11.99 -13.14 -3.77
C ILE A 189 12.45 -12.73 -5.17
N HIS A 190 12.45 -13.66 -6.12
CA HIS A 190 12.84 -13.39 -7.50
C HIS A 190 11.87 -12.45 -8.24
N LYS A 191 10.57 -12.60 -7.96
CA LYS A 191 9.51 -11.99 -8.76
C LYS A 191 8.95 -10.69 -8.17
N VAL A 192 9.14 -10.44 -6.88
CA VAL A 192 8.56 -9.30 -6.16
C VAL A 192 9.65 -8.52 -5.41
N TYR A 193 10.29 -9.15 -4.44
CA TYR A 193 11.12 -8.40 -3.50
C TYR A 193 12.46 -7.97 -4.08
N TYR A 194 13.19 -8.86 -4.77
CA TYR A 194 14.44 -8.50 -5.41
C TYR A 194 14.26 -7.40 -6.48
N PRO A 195 13.24 -7.45 -7.37
CA PRO A 195 12.93 -6.34 -8.25
C PRO A 195 12.76 -4.97 -7.54
N LEU A 196 12.17 -4.96 -6.35
CA LEU A 196 11.92 -3.73 -5.57
C LEU A 196 13.13 -3.25 -4.77
N PHE A 197 13.86 -4.17 -4.16
CA PHE A 197 14.88 -3.86 -3.15
C PHE A 197 16.31 -4.13 -3.60
N GLN A 198 16.49 -4.87 -4.70
CA GLN A 198 17.77 -5.42 -5.13
C GLN A 198 18.45 -6.24 -4.01
N ASP A 199 17.64 -6.87 -3.17
CA ASP A 199 18.08 -7.67 -2.04
C ASP A 199 17.31 -9.00 -1.97
N GLY A 200 18.05 -10.09 -2.08
CA GLY A 200 17.53 -11.46 -2.08
C GLY A 200 17.54 -12.10 -0.70
N HIS A 201 18.02 -11.39 0.33
CA HIS A 201 18.28 -11.93 1.65
C HIS A 201 19.19 -13.18 1.59
N HIS A 202 18.66 -14.37 1.87
CA HIS A 202 19.37 -15.64 1.75
C HIS A 202 19.32 -16.28 0.35
N THR A 203 18.58 -15.69 -0.59
CA THR A 203 18.42 -16.23 -1.94
C THR A 203 19.32 -15.51 -2.92
N VAL A 204 20.15 -16.27 -3.64
CA VAL A 204 20.92 -15.75 -4.77
C VAL A 204 20.00 -15.59 -5.99
N VAL A 205 19.86 -14.37 -6.48
CA VAL A 205 18.96 -14.06 -7.60
C VAL A 205 19.77 -13.82 -8.87
N HIS A 206 19.76 -14.80 -9.78
CA HIS A 206 20.48 -14.70 -11.07
C HIS A 206 19.66 -14.02 -12.17
N SER A 207 18.33 -14.15 -12.13
CA SER A 207 17.40 -13.64 -13.15
C SER A 207 16.18 -13.01 -12.47
N PRO A 208 16.28 -11.77 -11.98
CA PRO A 208 15.13 -11.09 -11.40
C PRO A 208 14.10 -10.77 -12.47
N LEU A 209 12.83 -10.60 -12.05
CA LEU A 209 11.80 -10.08 -12.97
C LEU A 209 12.21 -8.68 -13.45
N PRO A 210 12.18 -8.40 -14.77
CA PRO A 210 12.51 -7.08 -15.30
C PRO A 210 11.60 -5.98 -14.76
N THR A 211 12.17 -4.82 -14.46
CA THR A 211 11.46 -3.61 -13.99
C THR A 211 11.64 -2.42 -14.94
N ASP A 212 12.15 -2.66 -16.14
CA ASP A 212 12.31 -1.68 -17.22
C ASP A 212 10.98 -0.97 -17.54
N GLY A 213 9.86 -1.71 -17.45
CA GLY A 213 8.51 -1.17 -17.57
C GLY A 213 8.20 -0.02 -16.61
N PHE A 214 8.80 0.01 -15.41
CA PHE A 214 8.56 1.08 -14.42
C PHE A 214 9.01 2.44 -14.94
N SER A 215 10.01 2.48 -15.83
CA SER A 215 10.46 3.73 -16.44
C SER A 215 9.38 4.39 -17.32
N HIS A 216 8.45 3.60 -17.86
CA HIS A 216 7.31 4.10 -18.63
C HIS A 216 6.24 4.78 -17.76
N LEU A 217 6.29 4.57 -16.44
CA LEU A 217 5.43 5.23 -15.47
C LEU A 217 6.02 6.55 -14.95
N ASN A 218 7.21 6.94 -15.40
CA ASN A 218 7.83 8.19 -14.98
C ASN A 218 7.02 9.40 -15.46
N THR A 219 6.80 10.34 -14.54
CA THR A 219 6.16 11.61 -14.83
C THR A 219 6.97 12.42 -15.87
N PRO A 220 6.36 12.85 -16.98
CA PRO A 220 7.01 13.73 -17.96
C PRO A 220 7.43 15.08 -17.37
N LYS A 221 8.49 15.69 -17.94
CA LYS A 221 9.04 16.98 -17.46
C LYS A 221 8.01 18.11 -17.27
N PRO A 222 7.05 18.35 -18.19
CA PRO A 222 6.04 19.41 -17.99
C PRO A 222 5.12 19.17 -16.79
N LEU A 223 4.85 17.90 -16.44
CA LEU A 223 4.02 17.56 -15.29
C LEU A 223 4.84 17.60 -13.99
N LEU A 224 6.12 17.19 -14.04
CA LEU A 224 7.04 17.31 -12.90
C LEU A 224 7.24 18.75 -12.43
N SER A 225 7.11 19.74 -13.33
CA SER A 225 7.22 21.17 -12.97
C SER A 225 5.95 21.74 -12.34
N ILE A 226 4.85 20.97 -12.30
CA ILE A 226 3.54 21.42 -11.82
C ILE A 226 3.09 20.62 -10.59
N PHE A 227 3.25 19.30 -10.66
CA PHE A 227 2.71 18.36 -9.68
C PHE A 227 3.76 17.89 -8.68
N ASN A 228 3.28 17.39 -7.54
CA ASN A 228 4.06 16.58 -6.62
C ASN A 228 4.53 15.30 -7.33
N LEU A 229 5.65 14.77 -6.88
CA LEU A 229 6.17 13.51 -7.42
C LEU A 229 5.11 12.40 -7.21
N HIS A 230 4.90 11.54 -8.22
CA HIS A 230 3.98 10.40 -8.15
C HIS A 230 2.50 10.79 -7.95
N PHE A 231 2.10 11.99 -8.39
CA PHE A 231 0.70 12.44 -8.31
C PHE A 231 -0.27 11.54 -9.08
N GLU A 232 0.20 10.84 -10.10
CA GLU A 232 -0.60 9.94 -10.93
C GLU A 232 -1.25 8.85 -10.08
N TYR A 233 -0.53 8.34 -9.08
CA TYR A 233 -1.07 7.34 -8.16
C TYR A 233 -2.15 7.91 -7.23
N ILE A 234 -2.12 9.21 -6.94
CA ILE A 234 -3.17 9.89 -6.17
C ILE A 234 -4.41 10.10 -7.04
N LEU A 235 -4.22 10.52 -8.30
CA LEU A 235 -5.32 10.79 -9.23
C LEU A 235 -5.91 9.54 -9.88
N LEU A 236 -5.30 8.36 -9.73
CA LEU A 236 -5.83 7.12 -10.29
C LEU A 236 -7.24 6.81 -9.75
N ASP A 237 -7.46 7.03 -8.45
CA ASP A 237 -8.73 6.75 -7.77
C ASP A 237 -9.85 7.73 -8.22
N GLU A 238 -9.49 8.84 -8.86
CA GLU A 238 -10.38 9.92 -9.31
C GLU A 238 -11.10 9.65 -10.62
N LEU A 239 -10.54 8.78 -11.45
CA LEU A 239 -11.07 8.55 -12.77
C LEU A 239 -12.45 7.87 -12.75
N LYS A 240 -12.91 7.36 -11.59
CA LYS A 240 -14.28 6.83 -11.30
C LYS A 240 -14.90 5.96 -12.40
N ASP A 241 -14.06 5.33 -13.21
CA ASP A 241 -14.51 4.49 -14.30
C ASP A 241 -14.53 3.05 -13.77
N GLU A 242 -15.70 2.40 -13.87
CA GLU A 242 -15.91 1.06 -13.31
C GLU A 242 -15.06 0.00 -14.03
N SER A 243 -14.63 0.26 -15.27
CA SER A 243 -13.59 -0.55 -15.93
C SER A 243 -12.20 -0.37 -15.30
N LEU A 244 -12.05 0.64 -14.43
CA LEU A 244 -10.91 0.90 -13.55
C LEU A 244 -11.13 0.44 -12.11
N ILE A 245 -12.23 -0.28 -11.80
CA ILE A 245 -12.15 -1.23 -10.69
C ILE A 245 -11.12 -2.24 -11.16
N LEU A 246 -9.86 -1.92 -10.85
CA LEU A 246 -8.74 -2.73 -11.25
C LEU A 246 -9.09 -4.12 -10.72
N PRO A 247 -9.09 -5.18 -11.55
CA PRO A 247 -9.57 -6.52 -11.16
C PRO A 247 -8.96 -7.08 -9.87
N TRP A 248 -7.91 -6.42 -9.38
CA TRP A 248 -7.15 -6.73 -8.20
C TRP A 248 -7.44 -5.89 -6.96
N ILE A 249 -8.17 -4.78 -7.06
CA ILE A 249 -8.68 -4.11 -5.87
C ILE A 249 -9.55 -5.12 -5.15
N ASN A 250 -9.15 -5.49 -3.93
CA ASN A 250 -9.80 -6.51 -3.12
C ASN A 250 -9.68 -7.94 -3.68
N ALA A 251 -8.70 -8.24 -4.56
CA ALA A 251 -8.49 -9.60 -5.07
C ALA A 251 -8.24 -10.62 -3.95
N GLU A 252 -7.70 -10.18 -2.82
CA GLU A 252 -7.56 -10.99 -1.61
C GLU A 252 -8.89 -11.58 -1.10
N TRP A 253 -10.02 -11.00 -1.50
CA TRP A 253 -11.37 -11.46 -1.13
C TRP A 253 -12.14 -12.09 -2.29
N ASN A 254 -11.53 -12.18 -3.48
CA ASN A 254 -12.11 -12.81 -4.68
C ASN A 254 -11.66 -14.28 -4.83
N THR A 255 -11.38 -14.95 -3.71
CA THR A 255 -10.92 -16.34 -3.68
C THR A 255 -12.06 -17.31 -3.92
N THR A 256 -11.80 -18.38 -4.67
CA THR A 256 -12.75 -19.48 -4.89
C THR A 256 -13.02 -20.24 -3.60
N SER A 257 -14.22 -20.83 -3.49
CA SER A 257 -14.60 -21.68 -2.37
C SER A 257 -13.62 -22.85 -2.17
N LEU A 258 -13.40 -23.21 -0.91
CA LEU A 258 -12.63 -24.40 -0.55
C LEU A 258 -13.20 -25.67 -1.21
N HIS A 259 -12.30 -26.51 -1.71
CA HIS A 259 -12.65 -27.84 -2.25
C HIS A 259 -12.70 -28.94 -1.18
N ILE A 260 -12.39 -28.60 0.08
CA ILE A 260 -12.40 -29.52 1.22
C ILE A 260 -13.18 -28.90 2.39
N PRO A 261 -13.71 -29.70 3.32
CA PRO A 261 -14.38 -29.18 4.52
C PRO A 261 -13.46 -28.26 5.34
N LEU A 262 -14.02 -27.22 5.94
CA LEU A 262 -13.29 -26.23 6.72
C LEU A 262 -12.50 -26.86 7.89
N GLU A 263 -13.06 -27.88 8.54
CA GLU A 263 -12.39 -28.62 9.60
C GLU A 263 -11.11 -29.33 9.12
N GLU A 264 -11.19 -29.99 7.97
CA GLU A 264 -10.06 -30.69 7.36
C GLU A 264 -8.98 -29.70 6.90
N HIS A 265 -9.41 -28.59 6.28
CA HIS A 265 -8.51 -27.49 5.93
C HIS A 265 -7.79 -26.95 7.17
N GLY A 266 -8.50 -26.71 8.28
CA GLY A 266 -7.94 -26.30 9.58
C GLY A 266 -6.80 -27.20 10.05
N LYS A 267 -7.04 -28.52 10.05
CA LYS A 267 -6.02 -29.53 10.45
C LYS A 267 -4.79 -29.49 9.55
N ILE A 268 -4.99 -29.47 8.23
CA ILE A 268 -3.89 -29.47 7.25
C ILE A 268 -3.03 -28.21 7.38
N ARG A 269 -3.69 -27.04 7.48
CA ARG A 269 -3.01 -25.75 7.60
C ARG A 269 -2.24 -25.62 8.92
N ALA A 270 -2.84 -26.03 10.05
CA ALA A 270 -2.13 -25.99 11.33
C ALA A 270 -0.90 -26.92 11.34
N ALA A 271 -1.02 -28.10 10.73
CA ALA A 271 0.09 -29.03 10.58
C ALA A 271 1.18 -28.51 9.64
N SER A 272 0.83 -27.82 8.55
CA SER A 272 1.83 -27.22 7.64
C SER A 272 2.58 -26.08 8.30
N HIS A 273 1.91 -25.18 9.03
CA HIS A 273 2.55 -24.07 9.74
C HIS A 273 3.44 -24.53 10.88
N THR A 274 3.14 -25.67 11.51
CA THR A 274 4.03 -26.27 12.53
C THR A 274 5.36 -26.75 11.93
N LYS A 275 5.44 -26.97 10.61
CA LYS A 275 6.68 -27.35 9.91
C LYS A 275 7.53 -26.15 9.50
N LEU A 276 6.99 -24.93 9.56
CA LEU A 276 7.71 -23.69 9.25
C LEU A 276 8.62 -23.24 10.42
N VAL A 277 9.41 -24.17 10.95
CA VAL A 277 10.25 -23.95 12.13
C VAL A 277 11.71 -24.17 11.77
N TYR A 278 12.42 -23.07 11.51
CA TYR A 278 13.84 -23.08 11.20
C TYR A 278 14.63 -22.48 12.39
N PRO A 279 15.35 -23.29 13.20
CA PRO A 279 15.96 -22.79 14.44
C PRO A 279 16.99 -21.67 14.25
N HIS A 280 17.74 -21.69 13.15
CA HIS A 280 18.70 -20.62 12.84
C HIS A 280 18.01 -19.30 12.49
N THR A 281 16.85 -19.36 11.84
CA THR A 281 16.02 -18.21 11.51
C THR A 281 15.52 -17.47 12.75
N LEU A 282 15.26 -18.16 13.87
CA LEU A 282 14.85 -17.48 15.12
C LEU A 282 15.85 -16.42 15.56
N VAL A 283 17.14 -16.75 15.55
CA VAL A 283 18.19 -15.84 16.00
C VAL A 283 18.24 -14.61 15.10
N GLU A 284 18.16 -14.82 13.79
CA GLU A 284 18.15 -13.73 12.82
C GLU A 284 16.90 -12.86 12.90
N ASN A 285 15.72 -13.47 12.93
CA ASN A 285 14.46 -12.74 13.00
C ASN A 285 14.33 -11.94 14.29
N LYS A 286 14.93 -12.37 15.41
CA LYS A 286 15.06 -11.51 16.59
C LYS A 286 15.91 -10.26 16.30
N MET A 287 17.01 -10.39 15.56
CA MET A 287 17.84 -9.25 15.16
C MET A 287 17.11 -8.33 14.18
N ILE A 288 16.35 -8.88 13.24
CA ILE A 288 15.53 -8.11 12.29
C ILE A 288 14.41 -7.38 13.04
N PHE A 289 13.70 -8.07 13.92
CA PHE A 289 12.63 -7.47 14.73
C PHE A 289 13.16 -6.33 15.62
N LYS A 290 14.35 -6.50 16.22
CA LYS A 290 15.07 -5.43 16.92
C LYS A 290 15.29 -4.20 16.02
N LYS A 291 15.89 -4.40 14.85
CA LYS A 291 16.13 -3.31 13.88
C LYS A 291 14.84 -2.65 13.44
N TYR A 292 13.77 -3.43 13.27
CA TYR A 292 12.47 -2.92 12.89
C TYR A 292 11.86 -2.03 13.98
N LEU A 293 11.82 -2.49 15.22
CA LEU A 293 11.36 -1.68 16.35
C LEU A 293 12.20 -0.40 16.53
N GLU A 294 13.53 -0.51 16.48
CA GLU A 294 14.44 0.64 16.57
C GLU A 294 14.17 1.66 15.46
N LEU A 295 13.96 1.20 14.22
CA LEU A 295 13.62 2.06 13.08
C LEU A 295 12.30 2.81 13.32
N LEU A 296 11.26 2.11 13.77
CA LEU A 296 9.95 2.70 14.03
C LEU A 296 10.01 3.74 15.16
N LEU A 297 10.60 3.36 16.29
CA LEU A 297 10.67 4.23 17.47
C LEU A 297 11.55 5.45 17.24
N LYS A 298 12.65 5.32 16.48
CA LYS A 298 13.49 6.47 16.08
C LYS A 298 12.72 7.51 15.25
N ASN A 299 11.68 7.09 14.55
CA ASN A 299 10.82 7.95 13.73
C ASN A 299 9.51 8.32 14.45
N ASP A 300 9.42 8.12 15.77
CA ASP A 300 8.23 8.38 16.59
C ASP A 300 6.97 7.61 16.13
N ILE A 301 7.15 6.46 15.49
CA ILE A 301 6.06 5.59 15.02
C ILE A 301 5.75 4.55 16.09
N LYS A 302 4.47 4.44 16.46
CA LYS A 302 3.98 3.45 17.43
C LYS A 302 3.81 2.08 16.77
N PRO A 303 4.57 1.04 17.18
CA PRO A 303 4.40 -0.30 16.65
C PRO A 303 3.19 -1.00 17.29
N LEU A 304 2.31 -1.53 16.45
CA LEU A 304 1.18 -2.39 16.82
C LEU A 304 1.42 -3.78 16.25
N ILE A 305 1.85 -4.72 17.08
CA ILE A 305 2.01 -6.12 16.71
C ILE A 305 0.64 -6.78 16.79
N VAL A 306 0.16 -7.37 15.69
CA VAL A 306 -1.21 -7.91 15.60
C VAL A 306 -1.17 -9.37 15.19
N VAL A 307 -1.72 -10.23 16.04
CA VAL A 307 -2.01 -11.63 15.69
C VAL A 307 -3.49 -11.72 15.33
N PHE A 308 -3.76 -12.00 14.06
CA PHE A 308 -5.11 -12.03 13.51
C PHE A 308 -5.88 -13.28 13.97
N PRO A 309 -7.21 -13.19 14.13
CA PRO A 309 -8.04 -14.34 14.47
C PRO A 309 -8.02 -15.38 13.35
N VAL A 310 -8.27 -16.62 13.73
CA VAL A 310 -8.44 -17.77 12.85
C VAL A 310 -9.71 -18.52 13.24
N THR A 311 -10.15 -19.45 12.41
CA THR A 311 -11.29 -20.32 12.78
C THR A 311 -10.92 -21.25 13.94
N SER A 312 -11.93 -21.69 14.70
CA SER A 312 -11.75 -22.71 15.75
C SER A 312 -11.16 -24.02 15.19
N HIS A 313 -11.48 -24.35 13.94
CA HIS A 313 -10.94 -25.52 13.23
C HIS A 313 -9.42 -25.47 13.06
N TYR A 314 -8.86 -24.29 12.82
CA TYR A 314 -7.41 -24.11 12.76
C TYR A 314 -6.81 -23.99 14.16
N PHE A 315 -7.39 -23.13 15.01
CA PHE A 315 -6.89 -22.85 16.37
C PHE A 315 -6.75 -24.13 17.21
N ASN A 316 -7.78 -24.99 17.22
CA ASN A 316 -7.79 -26.21 18.02
C ASN A 316 -6.70 -27.22 17.61
N CYS A 317 -6.17 -27.10 16.40
CA CYS A 317 -5.09 -27.95 15.88
C CYS A 317 -3.72 -27.25 15.90
N SER A 318 -3.66 -26.00 16.35
CA SER A 318 -2.44 -25.18 16.35
C SER A 318 -1.46 -25.61 17.43
N SER A 319 -0.16 -25.49 17.15
CA SER A 319 0.90 -25.82 18.10
C SER A 319 0.93 -24.84 19.28
N LYS A 320 0.63 -25.35 20.50
CA LYS A 320 0.78 -24.59 21.76
C LYS A 320 2.22 -24.14 21.98
N LYS A 321 3.19 -24.98 21.60
CA LYS A 321 4.62 -24.68 21.69
C LYS A 321 5.01 -23.45 20.87
N LEU A 322 4.44 -23.28 19.67
CA LEU A 322 4.67 -22.07 18.87
C LEU A 322 4.14 -20.81 19.54
N LYS A 323 2.93 -20.87 20.14
CA LYS A 323 2.39 -19.75 20.92
C LYS A 323 3.29 -19.41 22.11
N GLU A 324 3.73 -20.41 22.87
CA GLU A 324 4.65 -20.21 24.00
C GLU A 324 5.98 -19.58 23.57
N ASP A 325 6.58 -20.06 22.49
CA ASP A 325 7.86 -19.53 22.00
C ASP A 325 7.71 -18.12 21.40
N PHE A 326 6.61 -17.86 20.69
CA PHE A 326 6.26 -16.51 20.24
C PHE A 326 6.20 -15.53 21.43
N TYR A 327 5.47 -15.88 22.50
CA TYR A 327 5.36 -15.01 23.67
C TYR A 327 6.66 -14.87 24.46
N LYS A 328 7.54 -15.87 24.45
CA LYS A 328 8.90 -15.70 25.02
C LYS A 328 9.64 -14.57 24.31
N VAL A 329 9.60 -14.54 22.98
CA VAL A 329 10.22 -13.46 22.19
C VAL A 329 9.52 -12.12 22.45
N ILE A 330 8.19 -12.07 22.38
CA ILE A 330 7.45 -10.82 22.63
C ILE A 330 7.75 -10.24 24.01
N ASN A 331 7.67 -11.05 25.06
CA ASN A 331 7.91 -10.60 26.43
C ASN A 331 9.36 -10.13 26.62
N GLU A 332 10.33 -10.81 26.03
CA GLU A 332 11.73 -10.37 26.02
C GLU A 332 11.87 -8.96 25.43
N PHE A 333 11.25 -8.70 24.28
CA PHE A 333 11.32 -7.40 23.62
C PHE A 333 10.51 -6.31 24.34
N GLN A 334 9.40 -6.64 24.99
CA GLN A 334 8.61 -5.69 25.79
C GLN A 334 9.38 -5.17 27.02
N THR A 335 10.42 -5.87 27.49
CA THR A 335 11.30 -5.35 28.54
C THR A 335 12.21 -4.20 28.07
N GLN A 336 12.42 -4.07 26.75
CA GLN A 336 13.39 -3.16 26.14
C GLN A 336 12.75 -2.09 25.25
N TYR A 337 11.59 -2.38 24.66
CA TYR A 337 10.94 -1.53 23.67
C TYR A 337 9.47 -1.32 24.00
N SER A 338 8.96 -0.12 23.71
CA SER A 338 7.53 0.19 23.83
C SER A 338 6.81 -0.19 22.54
N PHE A 339 5.95 -1.21 22.60
CA PHE A 339 5.02 -1.56 21.53
C PHE A 339 3.81 -2.28 22.12
N GLN A 340 2.71 -2.26 21.37
CA GLN A 340 1.49 -2.98 21.76
C GLN A 340 1.43 -4.33 21.04
N ILE A 341 0.96 -5.36 21.75
CA ILE A 341 0.56 -6.65 21.18
C ILE A 341 -0.96 -6.76 21.27
N ILE A 342 -1.59 -7.09 20.15
CA ILE A 342 -3.03 -7.33 20.02
C ILE A 342 -3.18 -8.75 19.50
N ASP A 343 -3.41 -9.70 20.40
CA ASP A 343 -3.60 -11.10 20.06
C ASP A 343 -5.08 -11.43 20.02
N LEU A 344 -5.58 -11.70 18.82
CA LEU A 344 -6.97 -12.05 18.55
C LEU A 344 -7.12 -13.48 18.03
N PHE A 345 -6.05 -14.27 18.07
CA PHE A 345 -5.95 -15.57 17.38
C PHE A 345 -7.15 -16.50 17.66
N ASP A 346 -7.54 -16.64 18.93
CA ASP A 346 -8.66 -17.44 19.42
C ASP A 346 -9.85 -16.59 19.89
N SER A 347 -9.97 -15.36 19.37
CA SER A 347 -10.99 -14.41 19.82
C SER A 347 -12.41 -14.87 19.50
N PRO A 348 -13.31 -14.94 20.50
CA PRO A 348 -14.71 -15.30 20.29
C PRO A 348 -15.50 -14.21 19.56
N LEU A 349 -14.87 -13.05 19.30
CA LEU A 349 -15.48 -11.98 18.54
C LEU A 349 -15.72 -12.38 17.09
N PHE A 350 -14.98 -13.34 16.54
CA PHE A 350 -15.08 -13.76 15.12
C PHE A 350 -15.77 -15.11 14.99
N CYS A 351 -16.58 -15.28 13.94
CA CYS A 351 -17.25 -16.54 13.62
C CYS A 351 -16.84 -17.05 12.23
N GLU A 352 -17.16 -18.29 11.89
CA GLU A 352 -16.78 -18.92 10.61
C GLU A 352 -17.19 -18.10 9.38
N ALA A 353 -18.33 -17.39 9.44
CA ALA A 353 -18.80 -16.53 8.35
C ALA A 353 -17.93 -15.28 8.11
N ASP A 354 -16.96 -15.00 8.98
CA ASP A 354 -15.96 -13.93 8.82
C ASP A 354 -14.73 -14.40 8.01
N PHE A 355 -14.66 -15.69 7.63
CA PHE A 355 -13.54 -16.29 6.93
C PHE A 355 -13.95 -16.87 5.57
N TYR A 356 -13.00 -16.96 4.62
CA TYR A 356 -13.21 -17.73 3.38
C TYR A 356 -12.52 -19.10 3.43
N ASP A 357 -11.49 -19.24 4.26
CA ASP A 357 -10.85 -20.51 4.59
C ASP A 357 -10.62 -20.63 6.11
N SER A 358 -9.76 -21.57 6.56
CA SER A 358 -9.59 -21.80 8.01
C SER A 358 -8.70 -20.78 8.73
N ASP A 359 -7.89 -20.02 8.00
CA ASP A 359 -6.91 -19.08 8.56
C ASP A 359 -6.92 -17.66 7.92
N HIS A 360 -7.78 -17.41 6.94
CA HIS A 360 -7.90 -16.13 6.24
C HIS A 360 -9.32 -15.57 6.21
N MET A 361 -9.42 -14.29 6.55
CA MET A 361 -10.68 -13.54 6.57
C MET A 361 -11.21 -13.26 5.16
N ASN A 362 -12.53 -13.29 5.03
CA ASN A 362 -13.21 -12.69 3.89
C ASN A 362 -13.42 -11.17 4.11
N LYS A 363 -14.01 -10.48 3.13
CA LYS A 363 -14.28 -9.03 3.23
C LYS A 363 -15.10 -8.65 4.47
N LYS A 364 -16.09 -9.45 4.86
CA LYS A 364 -16.89 -9.20 6.07
C LYS A 364 -16.01 -9.27 7.32
N GLY A 365 -15.18 -10.31 7.45
CA GLY A 365 -14.22 -10.43 8.54
C GLY A 365 -13.21 -9.29 8.58
N ALA A 366 -12.67 -8.90 7.43
CA ALA A 366 -11.73 -7.79 7.31
C ALA A 366 -12.33 -6.46 7.75
N ASN A 367 -13.59 -6.18 7.39
CA ASN A 367 -14.29 -4.97 7.81
C ASN A 367 -14.46 -4.94 9.34
N LYS A 368 -14.85 -6.08 9.92
CA LYS A 368 -15.00 -6.24 11.37
C LYS A 368 -13.67 -6.10 12.11
N MET A 369 -12.60 -6.69 11.57
CA MET A 369 -11.25 -6.57 12.10
C MET A 369 -10.74 -5.13 12.06
N SER A 370 -10.92 -4.42 10.94
CA SER A 370 -10.59 -3.00 10.83
C SER A 370 -11.35 -2.13 11.84
N ALA A 371 -12.65 -2.37 12.03
CA ALA A 371 -13.43 -1.65 13.03
C ALA A 371 -12.91 -1.88 14.46
N LEU A 372 -12.48 -3.11 14.77
CA LEU A 372 -11.86 -3.45 16.05
C LEU A 372 -10.49 -2.78 16.23
N LEU A 373 -9.66 -2.76 15.17
CA LEU A 373 -8.33 -2.13 15.19
C LEU A 373 -8.38 -0.63 15.52
N ASN A 374 -9.47 0.06 15.15
CA ASN A 374 -9.67 1.48 15.49
C ASN A 374 -9.71 1.74 17.01
N MET A 375 -10.00 0.73 17.84
CA MET A 375 -9.93 0.87 19.30
C MET A 375 -8.49 1.06 19.81
N PHE A 376 -7.50 0.63 19.03
CA PHE A 376 -6.07 0.68 19.37
C PHE A 376 -5.34 1.81 18.65
N ILE A 377 -5.87 2.24 17.51
CA ILE A 377 -5.39 3.39 16.76
C ILE A 377 -6.06 4.64 17.35
N GLN A 378 -5.41 5.24 18.36
CA GLN A 378 -5.97 6.39 19.06
C GLN A 378 -6.26 7.56 18.10
N GLU A 379 -7.43 8.18 18.26
CA GLU A 379 -7.61 9.56 17.84
C GLU A 379 -6.65 10.42 18.67
N ARG A 380 -5.92 11.34 18.05
CA ARG A 380 -5.35 12.44 18.82
C ARG A 380 -6.54 13.14 19.45
N LYS A 381 -6.68 13.07 20.79
CA LYS A 381 -7.42 14.10 21.51
C LYS A 381 -6.68 15.41 21.18
N VAL A 382 -7.28 16.20 20.29
CA VAL A 382 -6.86 17.58 20.00
C VAL A 382 -7.05 18.41 21.26
#